data_AF-A0A2U2JC94-F1
#
_entry.id   AF-A0A2U2JC94-F1
#
_cell.length_a   1.000
_cell.length_b   1.000
_cell.length_c   1.000
_cell.angle_alpha   90.00
_cell.angle_beta   90.00
_cell.angle_gamma   90.00
#
_symmetry.space_group_name_H-M   'P 1'
#
loop_
_entity.id
_entity.type
_entity.pdbx_description
1 polymer ?
#
loop_
_entity_poly.entity_id
_entity_poly.type
_entity_poly.pdbx_seq_one_letter_code
_entity_poly.pdbx_strand_id
1 'polypeptide(L)'
;MRILLSIIILFVSINLSAQENYRAIYKLDFLIDSLEVKKRYEKNQIKSPSDPKDKMKAELSLDMKNRFLNAIKFSKNEYYNLDFNRDKSKFYKPNRIETKEYKSAKIFLRYRGIYYSFKNELLHKKNAYGQDFIVKKPKLKWEISSISKKIGKYTCFKAITQKKIQSSKGISYHDVIAWFVPEISFNHGPKGYGGLPGLIVRLDIGYLSYTIKKIKKLDFLELKKPTKGKIISLKDFEALGKKMYESRRNSF
;
A
#
# COMPACT_ATOMS: atom_id res chain seq x y z
N MET A 1 46.37 -12.86 27.89
CA MET A 1 45.99 -11.52 27.37
C MET A 1 45.61 -11.47 25.88
N ARG A 2 45.86 -12.52 25.06
CA ARG A 2 45.47 -12.54 23.63
C ARG A 2 44.01 -12.91 23.34
N ILE A 3 43.36 -13.68 24.22
CA ILE A 3 41.98 -14.17 24.01
C ILE A 3 40.92 -13.06 24.22
N LEU A 4 41.16 -12.12 25.14
CA LEU A 4 40.23 -10.99 25.35
C LEU A 4 40.22 -10.00 24.18
N LEU A 5 41.37 -9.77 23.53
CA LEU A 5 41.45 -8.86 22.38
C LEU A 5 40.64 -9.39 21.19
N SER A 6 40.68 -10.70 20.94
CA SER A 6 39.92 -11.33 19.85
C SER A 6 38.40 -11.26 20.06
N ILE A 7 37.91 -11.41 21.29
CA ILE A 7 36.48 -11.31 21.62
C ILE A 7 35.98 -9.87 21.47
N ILE A 8 36.79 -8.89 21.85
CA ILE A 8 36.46 -7.47 21.69
C ILE A 8 36.44 -7.08 20.20
N ILE A 9 37.38 -7.56 19.39
CA ILE A 9 37.41 -7.32 17.93
C ILE A 9 36.20 -7.98 17.24
N LEU A 10 35.76 -9.16 17.69
CA LEU A 10 34.54 -9.81 17.19
C LEU A 10 33.27 -9.02 17.59
N PHE A 11 33.21 -8.49 18.81
CA PHE A 11 32.09 -7.66 19.26
C PHE A 11 32.02 -6.29 18.58
N VAL A 12 33.17 -5.69 18.23
CA VAL A 12 33.22 -4.41 17.50
C VAL A 12 32.83 -4.60 16.03
N SER A 13 33.20 -5.72 15.40
CA SER A 13 32.83 -6.01 14.00
C SER A 13 31.35 -6.36 13.82
N ILE A 14 30.65 -6.87 14.85
CA ILE A 14 29.19 -7.09 14.81
C ILE A 14 28.40 -5.77 14.97
N ASN A 15 28.99 -4.74 15.61
CA ASN A 15 28.35 -3.42 15.74
C ASN A 15 28.56 -2.52 14.52
N LEU A 16 29.43 -2.92 13.58
CA LEU A 16 29.74 -2.17 12.37
C LEU A 16 28.85 -2.50 11.16
N SER A 17 27.73 -3.21 11.35
CA SER A 17 26.57 -2.97 10.49
C SER A 17 25.90 -1.68 10.98
N ALA A 18 26.60 -0.54 10.83
CA ALA A 18 26.01 0.77 11.00
C ALA A 18 24.66 0.77 10.30
N GLN A 19 23.60 1.25 10.97
CA GLN A 19 22.20 1.20 10.49
C GLN A 19 22.10 1.71 9.05
N GLU A 20 22.26 0.80 8.08
CA GLU A 20 22.20 1.17 6.69
C GLU A 20 20.77 1.55 6.39
N ASN A 21 20.61 2.80 5.96
CA ASN A 21 19.33 3.38 5.68
C ASN A 21 19.13 3.35 4.17
N TYR A 22 17.91 3.03 3.75
CA TYR A 22 17.58 2.92 2.34
C TYR A 22 16.26 3.61 2.04
N ARG A 23 16.12 4.03 0.78
CA ARG A 23 14.86 4.38 0.16
C ARG A 23 14.61 3.48 -1.04
N ALA A 24 13.54 2.70 -0.98
CA ALA A 24 12.97 2.03 -2.13
C ALA A 24 11.87 2.91 -2.75
N ILE A 25 11.90 3.07 -4.07
CA ILE A 25 10.91 3.81 -4.85
C ILE A 25 10.02 2.79 -5.56
N TYR A 26 8.71 2.84 -5.28
CA TYR A 26 7.69 2.00 -5.88
C TYR A 26 6.86 2.80 -6.87
N LYS A 27 6.60 2.22 -8.04
CA LYS A 27 5.58 2.71 -8.97
C LYS A 27 4.28 1.95 -8.74
N LEU A 28 3.16 2.67 -8.75
CA LEU A 28 1.83 2.08 -8.76
C LEU A 28 1.33 1.94 -10.19
N ASP A 29 0.91 0.74 -10.56
CA ASP A 29 0.25 0.46 -11.83
C ASP A 29 -1.07 -0.30 -11.58
N PHE A 30 -1.99 -0.26 -12.54
CA PHE A 30 -3.18 -1.10 -12.53
C PHE A 30 -2.85 -2.48 -13.12
N LEU A 31 -3.34 -3.55 -12.50
CA LEU A 31 -3.22 -4.94 -12.94
C LEU A 31 -4.24 -5.30 -14.04
N ILE A 32 -4.71 -4.31 -14.76
CA ILE A 32 -5.70 -4.45 -15.81
C ILE A 32 -4.98 -4.11 -17.10
N ASP A 33 -5.12 -4.95 -18.13
CA ASP A 33 -4.61 -4.61 -19.44
C ASP A 33 -5.30 -3.34 -19.93
N SER A 34 -4.57 -2.23 -19.87
CA SER A 34 -5.04 -0.93 -20.31
C SER A 34 -5.48 -0.92 -21.79
N LEU A 35 -4.98 -1.84 -22.61
CA LEU A 35 -5.40 -2.01 -24.01
C LEU A 35 -6.77 -2.66 -24.10
N GLU A 36 -7.06 -3.66 -23.27
CA GLU A 36 -8.37 -4.33 -23.25
C GLU A 36 -9.48 -3.39 -22.74
N VAL A 37 -9.17 -2.56 -21.74
CA VAL A 37 -10.09 -1.51 -21.23
C VAL A 37 -10.37 -0.47 -22.31
N LYS A 38 -9.35 -0.02 -23.06
CA LYS A 38 -9.50 0.94 -24.15
C LYS A 38 -10.27 0.36 -25.34
N LYS A 39 -10.04 -0.91 -25.71
CA LYS A 39 -10.80 -1.60 -26.76
C LYS A 39 -12.28 -1.77 -26.40
N ARG A 40 -12.58 -2.10 -25.14
CA ARG A 40 -13.98 -2.14 -24.64
C ARG A 40 -14.63 -0.75 -24.59
N TYR A 41 -13.84 0.31 -24.42
CA TYR A 41 -14.31 1.70 -24.41
C TYR A 41 -14.78 2.16 -25.80
N GLU A 42 -13.98 1.91 -26.84
CA GLU A 42 -14.34 2.26 -28.22
C GLU A 42 -15.54 1.44 -28.72
N LYS A 43 -15.67 0.19 -28.28
CA LYS A 43 -16.75 -0.72 -28.67
C LYS A 43 -18.10 -0.44 -27.97
N ASN A 44 -18.11 0.21 -26.80
CA ASN A 44 -19.32 0.42 -25.98
C ASN A 44 -19.78 1.89 -25.96
N GLN A 45 -19.82 2.58 -27.11
CA GLN A 45 -20.62 3.79 -27.20
C GLN A 45 -22.11 3.40 -27.03
N ILE A 46 -22.64 3.61 -25.82
CA ILE A 46 -24.02 3.26 -25.43
C ILE A 46 -24.97 4.25 -26.12
N LYS A 47 -25.96 3.74 -26.87
CA LYS A 47 -27.09 4.55 -27.36
C LYS A 47 -27.82 5.19 -26.17
N SER A 48 -28.10 6.48 -26.23
CA SER A 48 -28.69 7.24 -25.12
C SER A 48 -30.08 6.66 -24.74
N PRO A 49 -30.31 6.24 -23.48
CA PRO A 49 -31.62 5.74 -23.04
C PRO A 49 -32.70 6.83 -23.15
N SER A 50 -33.95 6.48 -23.41
CA SER A 50 -35.07 7.43 -23.48
C SER A 50 -35.61 7.83 -22.09
N ASP A 51 -35.63 6.89 -21.13
CA ASP A 51 -36.15 7.09 -19.77
C ASP A 51 -35.19 7.94 -18.89
N PRO A 52 -35.68 8.98 -18.17
CA PRO A 52 -34.86 9.84 -17.30
C PRO A 52 -34.11 9.13 -16.15
N LYS A 53 -34.68 8.10 -15.51
CA LYS A 53 -34.02 7.35 -14.43
C LYS A 53 -32.88 6.50 -14.98
N ASP A 54 -33.05 5.97 -16.19
CA ASP A 54 -32.02 5.18 -16.86
C ASP A 54 -30.94 6.07 -17.48
N LYS A 55 -31.28 7.29 -17.94
CA LYS A 55 -30.30 8.33 -18.28
C LYS A 55 -29.41 8.68 -17.08
N MET A 56 -30.01 8.96 -15.92
CA MET A 56 -29.27 9.29 -14.69
C MET A 56 -28.36 8.14 -14.23
N LYS A 57 -28.83 6.89 -14.28
CA LYS A 57 -27.98 5.71 -13.99
C LYS A 57 -26.85 5.54 -15.00
N ALA A 58 -27.13 5.76 -16.29
CA ALA A 58 -26.13 5.70 -17.35
C ALA A 58 -25.05 6.79 -17.16
N GLU A 59 -25.45 8.02 -16.85
CA GLU A 59 -24.56 9.14 -16.54
C GLU A 59 -23.71 8.88 -15.29
N LEU A 60 -24.29 8.38 -14.19
CA LEU A 60 -23.53 7.98 -13.01
C LEU A 60 -22.51 6.86 -13.33
N SER A 61 -22.89 5.91 -14.19
CA SER A 61 -21.99 4.87 -14.66
C SER A 61 -20.84 5.44 -15.49
N LEU A 62 -21.12 6.47 -16.29
CA LEU A 62 -20.17 7.13 -17.18
C LEU A 62 -19.20 8.04 -16.41
N ASP A 63 -19.69 8.80 -15.41
CA ASP A 63 -18.85 9.54 -14.46
C ASP A 63 -17.89 8.60 -13.72
N MET A 64 -18.41 7.49 -13.16
CA MET A 64 -17.57 6.53 -12.45
C MET A 64 -16.49 5.92 -13.37
N LYS A 65 -16.85 5.59 -14.62
CA LYS A 65 -15.90 5.13 -15.65
C LYS A 65 -14.85 6.20 -15.96
N ASN A 66 -15.24 7.46 -16.19
CA ASN A 66 -14.32 8.56 -16.50
C ASN A 66 -13.35 8.83 -15.35
N ARG A 67 -13.83 8.79 -14.10
CA ARG A 67 -12.99 8.95 -12.91
C ARG A 67 -12.00 7.79 -12.75
N PHE A 68 -12.40 6.58 -13.13
CA PHE A 68 -11.50 5.42 -13.17
C PHE A 68 -10.43 5.56 -14.25
N LEU A 69 -10.80 5.96 -15.47
CA LEU A 69 -9.85 6.24 -16.56
C LEU A 69 -8.86 7.34 -16.17
N ASN A 70 -9.33 8.40 -15.51
CA ASN A 70 -8.48 9.43 -14.94
C ASN A 70 -7.49 8.86 -13.91
N ALA A 71 -7.91 7.92 -13.06
CA ALA A 71 -7.00 7.26 -12.13
C ALA A 71 -5.91 6.44 -12.85
N ILE A 72 -6.23 5.76 -13.96
CA ILE A 72 -5.24 5.09 -14.81
C ILE A 72 -4.26 6.10 -15.42
N LYS A 73 -4.74 7.28 -15.86
CA LYS A 73 -3.85 8.34 -16.36
C LYS A 73 -2.90 8.81 -15.26
N PHE A 74 -3.39 9.05 -14.05
CA PHE A 74 -2.54 9.44 -12.92
C PHE A 74 -1.54 8.35 -12.52
N SER A 75 -1.91 7.06 -12.60
CA SER A 75 -1.00 5.98 -12.19
C SER A 75 0.31 5.95 -12.99
N LYS A 76 0.30 6.44 -14.23
CA LYS A 76 1.52 6.53 -15.06
C LYS A 76 2.68 7.24 -14.35
N ASN A 77 2.37 8.23 -13.50
CA ASN A 77 3.33 9.03 -12.75
C ASN A 77 3.15 8.89 -11.22
N GLU A 78 2.57 7.79 -10.77
CA GLU A 78 2.21 7.59 -9.37
C GLU A 78 3.29 6.78 -8.62
N TYR A 79 4.16 7.50 -7.91
CA TYR A 79 5.28 6.92 -7.15
C TYR A 79 5.12 7.06 -5.64
N TYR A 80 5.74 6.12 -4.92
CA TYR A 80 5.78 6.04 -3.47
C TYR A 80 7.18 5.70 -2.98
N ASN A 81 7.52 6.18 -1.80
CA ASN A 81 8.77 5.86 -1.12
C ASN A 81 8.50 4.90 0.03
N LEU A 82 9.38 3.93 0.21
CA LEU A 82 9.58 3.18 1.43
C LEU A 82 10.96 3.54 1.95
N ASP A 83 11.01 4.27 3.05
CA ASP A 83 12.26 4.53 3.75
C ASP A 83 12.40 3.53 4.87
N PHE A 84 13.55 2.87 4.98
CA PHE A 84 13.70 1.75 5.91
C PHE A 84 15.15 1.51 6.34
N ASN A 85 15.27 0.83 7.47
CA ASN A 85 16.49 0.16 7.92
C ASN A 85 16.11 -1.21 8.48
N ARG A 86 16.98 -1.85 9.26
CA ARG A 86 16.72 -3.17 9.85
C ARG A 86 15.48 -3.19 10.74
N ASP A 87 15.18 -2.13 11.47
CA ASP A 87 14.22 -2.15 12.58
C ASP A 87 12.88 -1.48 12.26
N LYS A 88 12.89 -0.52 11.33
CA LYS A 88 11.74 0.36 11.07
C LYS A 88 11.61 0.73 9.60
N SER A 89 10.38 0.99 9.18
CA SER A 89 10.08 1.49 7.83
C SER A 89 8.91 2.47 7.78
N LYS A 90 8.93 3.34 6.76
CA LYS A 90 7.93 4.38 6.52
C LYS A 90 7.57 4.38 5.04
N PHE A 91 6.34 4.01 4.73
CA PHE A 91 5.80 4.04 3.37
C PHE A 91 4.92 5.27 3.16
N TYR A 92 5.26 6.10 2.17
CA TYR A 92 4.55 7.34 1.92
C TYR A 92 4.61 7.79 0.45
N LYS A 93 3.67 8.64 0.03
CA LYS A 93 3.73 9.38 -1.23
C LYS A 93 4.58 10.64 -1.04
N PRO A 94 5.68 10.85 -1.79
CA PRO A 94 6.57 12.00 -1.60
C PRO A 94 5.91 13.33 -1.94
N ASN A 95 5.14 13.40 -3.04
CA ASN A 95 4.47 14.61 -3.49
C ASN A 95 2.96 14.49 -3.26
N ARG A 96 2.32 15.52 -2.70
CA ARG A 96 0.85 15.55 -2.57
C ARG A 96 0.30 16.49 -3.63
N ILE A 97 -0.29 15.91 -4.66
CA ILE A 97 -1.14 16.64 -5.61
C ILE A 97 -2.54 16.65 -5.01
N GLU A 98 -3.19 17.81 -4.94
CA GLU A 98 -4.51 17.95 -4.30
C GLU A 98 -5.55 18.63 -5.22
N THR A 99 -5.38 18.49 -6.56
CA THR A 99 -6.38 18.96 -7.51
C THR A 99 -7.70 18.19 -7.37
N LYS A 100 -8.80 18.76 -7.89
CA LYS A 100 -10.12 18.12 -7.88
C LYS A 100 -10.10 16.77 -8.61
N GLU A 101 -9.38 16.70 -9.72
CA GLU A 101 -9.19 15.50 -10.54
C GLU A 101 -8.39 14.44 -9.80
N TYR A 102 -7.32 14.83 -9.10
CA TYR A 102 -6.56 13.88 -8.29
C TYR A 102 -7.38 13.38 -7.10
N LYS A 103 -8.16 14.24 -6.45
CA LYS A 103 -9.06 13.86 -5.35
C LYS A 103 -10.06 12.80 -5.79
N SER A 104 -10.62 12.91 -7.00
CA SER A 104 -11.54 11.90 -7.56
C SER A 104 -10.79 10.61 -7.92
N ALA A 105 -9.62 10.70 -8.56
CA ALA A 105 -8.78 9.56 -8.93
C ALA A 105 -8.27 8.77 -7.72
N LYS A 106 -7.94 9.45 -6.61
CA LYS A 106 -7.39 8.87 -5.38
C LYS A 106 -8.30 7.80 -4.76
N ILE A 107 -9.61 7.84 -5.04
CA ILE A 107 -10.56 6.80 -4.64
C ILE A 107 -10.13 5.45 -5.23
N PHE A 108 -9.76 5.42 -6.52
CA PHE A 108 -9.35 4.22 -7.23
C PHE A 108 -7.89 3.84 -6.96
N LEU A 109 -7.01 4.80 -6.65
CA LEU A 109 -5.61 4.50 -6.30
C LEU A 109 -5.45 3.85 -4.91
N ARG A 110 -6.53 3.85 -4.08
CA ARG A 110 -6.63 3.16 -2.77
C ARG A 110 -5.47 3.44 -1.81
N TYR A 111 -4.76 4.57 -1.95
CA TYR A 111 -3.75 5.02 -1.01
C TYR A 111 -4.32 6.15 -0.13
N ARG A 112 -4.27 5.97 1.18
CA ARG A 112 -4.87 6.89 2.16
C ARG A 112 -3.96 7.08 3.37
N GLY A 113 -2.90 7.88 3.24
CA GLY A 113 -2.02 8.22 4.36
C GLY A 113 -0.78 7.33 4.47
N ILE A 114 -0.01 7.56 5.53
CA ILE A 114 1.35 7.06 5.71
C ILE A 114 1.35 5.81 6.59
N TYR A 115 2.20 4.85 6.26
CA TYR A 115 2.38 3.63 7.05
C TYR A 115 3.73 3.64 7.72
N TYR A 116 3.76 3.24 8.98
CA TYR A 116 4.97 3.06 9.77
C TYR A 116 5.00 1.63 10.28
N SER A 117 6.15 0.97 10.13
CA SER A 117 6.41 -0.35 10.69
C SER A 117 7.56 -0.24 11.69
N PHE A 118 7.39 -0.86 12.85
CA PHE A 118 8.40 -1.06 13.88
C PHE A 118 8.36 -2.55 14.29
N LYS A 119 9.40 -3.04 14.97
CA LYS A 119 9.55 -4.45 15.40
C LYS A 119 8.24 -5.13 15.84
N ASN A 120 7.40 -4.44 16.63
CA ASN A 120 6.15 -4.99 17.16
C ASN A 120 4.89 -4.19 16.83
N GLU A 121 4.98 -3.17 15.98
CA GLU A 121 3.85 -2.27 15.74
C GLU A 121 3.74 -1.90 14.26
N LEU A 122 2.54 -2.02 13.71
CA LEU A 122 2.19 -1.46 12.41
C LEU A 122 1.17 -0.33 12.60
N LEU A 123 1.54 0.87 12.17
CA LEU A 123 0.73 2.07 12.34
C LEU A 123 0.35 2.65 10.98
N HIS A 124 -0.91 3.03 10.84
CA HIS A 124 -1.43 3.68 9.65
C HIS A 124 -1.96 5.06 10.02
N LYS A 125 -1.15 6.10 9.74
CA LYS A 125 -1.52 7.51 9.97
C LYS A 125 -2.32 8.04 8.79
N LYS A 126 -3.55 8.48 9.03
CA LYS A 126 -4.45 9.00 8.00
C LYS A 126 -5.44 10.01 8.55
N ASN A 127 -5.87 10.94 7.71
CA ASN A 127 -7.04 11.76 7.96
C ASN A 127 -8.30 11.00 7.50
N ALA A 128 -9.32 10.96 8.34
CA ALA A 128 -10.64 10.40 8.05
C ALA A 128 -11.70 11.10 8.91
N TYR A 129 -12.91 11.29 8.39
CA TYR A 129 -14.02 11.89 9.15
C TYR A 129 -13.68 13.27 9.76
N GLY A 130 -12.84 14.06 9.06
CA GLY A 130 -12.40 15.37 9.54
C GLY A 130 -11.32 15.33 10.63
N GLN A 131 -10.83 14.16 11.01
CA GLN A 131 -9.87 14.00 12.11
C GLN A 131 -8.66 13.16 11.69
N ASP A 132 -7.52 13.41 12.33
CA ASP A 132 -6.31 12.61 12.17
C ASP A 132 -6.33 11.38 13.09
N PHE A 133 -6.07 10.21 12.52
CA PHE A 133 -5.99 8.94 13.22
C PHE A 133 -4.62 8.29 13.05
N ILE A 134 -4.18 7.60 14.10
CA ILE A 134 -3.07 6.64 14.08
C ILE A 134 -3.68 5.26 14.33
N VAL A 135 -3.95 4.53 13.25
CA VAL A 135 -4.61 3.22 13.34
C VAL A 135 -3.56 2.13 13.56
N LYS A 136 -3.64 1.44 14.71
CA LYS A 136 -2.84 0.25 15.00
C LYS A 136 -3.39 -0.96 14.23
N LYS A 137 -2.53 -1.62 13.47
CA LYS A 137 -2.88 -2.79 12.66
C LYS A 137 -2.26 -4.07 13.24
N PRO A 138 -2.96 -5.20 13.15
CA PRO A 138 -2.40 -6.49 13.54
C PRO A 138 -1.24 -6.89 12.61
N LYS A 139 -0.38 -7.79 13.08
CA LYS A 139 0.64 -8.43 12.23
C LYS A 139 -0.06 -9.27 11.15
N LEU A 140 0.55 -9.30 9.97
CA LEU A 140 0.09 -10.10 8.83
C LEU A 140 0.56 -11.54 8.99
N LYS A 141 -0.29 -12.48 8.57
CA LYS A 141 0.07 -13.90 8.42
C LYS A 141 0.23 -14.20 6.94
N TRP A 142 1.42 -14.61 6.55
CA TRP A 142 1.76 -14.92 5.16
C TRP A 142 1.84 -16.43 4.97
N GLU A 143 1.31 -16.89 3.84
CA GLU A 143 1.57 -18.21 3.30
C GLU A 143 2.65 -18.06 2.23
N ILE A 144 3.85 -18.56 2.52
CA ILE A 144 4.97 -18.52 1.58
C ILE A 144 4.85 -19.74 0.64
N SER A 145 4.89 -19.48 -0.66
CA SER A 145 4.84 -20.51 -1.69
C SER A 145 6.24 -20.85 -2.19
N SER A 146 6.42 -22.06 -2.71
CA SER A 146 7.63 -22.48 -3.44
C SER A 146 7.78 -21.84 -4.82
N ILE A 147 6.74 -21.16 -5.32
CA ILE A 147 6.78 -20.49 -6.62
C ILE A 147 7.80 -19.34 -6.57
N SER A 148 8.80 -19.45 -7.44
CA SER A 148 9.82 -18.43 -7.63
C SER A 148 9.82 -17.89 -9.06
N LYS A 149 10.34 -16.67 -9.23
CA LYS A 149 10.65 -16.10 -10.55
C LYS A 149 11.72 -15.03 -10.43
N LYS A 150 12.39 -14.72 -11.54
CA LYS A 150 13.28 -13.56 -11.61
C LYS A 150 12.48 -12.28 -11.84
N ILE A 151 12.78 -11.23 -11.08
CA ILE A 151 12.30 -9.86 -11.33
C ILE A 151 13.53 -8.95 -11.37
N GLY A 152 13.89 -8.49 -12.57
CA GLY A 152 15.20 -7.89 -12.80
C GLY A 152 16.31 -8.90 -12.53
N LYS A 153 17.27 -8.56 -11.67
CA LYS A 153 18.38 -9.45 -11.28
C LYS A 153 18.09 -10.37 -10.09
N TYR A 154 16.97 -10.18 -9.42
CA TYR A 154 16.70 -10.84 -8.13
C TYR A 154 15.84 -12.08 -8.31
N THR A 155 16.17 -13.14 -7.55
CA THR A 155 15.28 -14.29 -7.38
C THR A 155 14.21 -13.94 -6.35
N CYS A 156 12.95 -13.99 -6.78
CA CYS A 156 11.81 -13.58 -5.98
C CYS A 156 10.91 -14.79 -5.67
N PHE A 157 10.37 -14.84 -4.46
CA PHE A 157 9.41 -15.87 -4.04
C PHE A 157 8.03 -15.27 -3.83
N LYS A 158 7.00 -16.05 -4.13
CA LYS A 158 5.60 -15.64 -3.95
C LYS A 158 5.16 -15.89 -2.52
N ALA A 159 4.45 -14.93 -1.93
CA ALA A 159 3.70 -15.11 -0.70
C ALA A 159 2.28 -14.56 -0.86
N ILE A 160 1.33 -15.16 -0.17
CA ILE A 160 -0.09 -14.79 -0.22
C ILE A 160 -0.57 -14.49 1.20
N THR A 161 -1.40 -13.48 1.34
CA THR A 161 -2.18 -13.24 2.56
C THR A 161 -3.58 -12.80 2.17
N GLN A 162 -4.54 -12.96 3.07
CA GLN A 162 -5.92 -12.58 2.82
C GLN A 162 -6.30 -11.33 3.61
N LYS A 163 -6.89 -10.36 2.92
CA LYS A 163 -7.49 -9.20 3.55
C LYS A 163 -8.99 -9.41 3.70
N LYS A 164 -9.47 -9.42 4.94
CA LYS A 164 -10.89 -9.37 5.27
C LYS A 164 -11.48 -8.01 4.85
N ILE A 165 -12.61 -8.04 4.16
CA ILE A 165 -13.44 -6.88 3.84
C ILE A 165 -14.83 -7.14 4.39
N GLN A 166 -15.30 -6.25 5.24
CA GLN A 166 -16.67 -6.27 5.74
C GLN A 166 -17.50 -5.26 4.95
N SER A 167 -18.60 -5.72 4.36
CA SER A 167 -19.55 -4.91 3.62
C SER A 167 -20.97 -5.14 4.11
N SER A 168 -21.94 -4.39 3.60
CA SER A 168 -23.36 -4.64 3.85
C SER A 168 -23.82 -6.01 3.34
N LYS A 169 -23.11 -6.61 2.39
CA LYS A 169 -23.39 -7.94 1.82
C LYS A 169 -22.70 -9.09 2.56
N GLY A 170 -22.04 -8.80 3.69
CA GLY A 170 -21.30 -9.78 4.48
C GLY A 170 -19.78 -9.62 4.41
N ILE A 171 -19.07 -10.68 4.81
CA ILE A 171 -17.61 -10.73 4.88
C ILE A 171 -17.08 -11.38 3.60
N SER A 172 -16.17 -10.69 2.91
CA SER A 172 -15.38 -11.25 1.81
C SER A 172 -13.89 -11.23 2.15
N TYR A 173 -13.13 -12.11 1.51
CA TYR A 173 -11.67 -12.12 1.57
C TYR A 173 -11.12 -11.77 0.20
N HIS A 174 -10.08 -10.95 0.19
CA HIS A 174 -9.36 -10.61 -1.03
C HIS A 174 -7.90 -10.99 -0.86
N ASP A 175 -7.38 -11.76 -1.82
CA ASP A 175 -5.98 -12.11 -1.85
C ASP A 175 -5.10 -10.87 -2.05
N VAL A 176 -4.00 -10.88 -1.33
CA VAL A 176 -2.88 -9.97 -1.49
C VAL A 176 -1.67 -10.82 -1.80
N ILE A 177 -1.06 -10.57 -2.95
CA ILE A 177 0.09 -11.33 -3.42
C ILE A 177 1.33 -10.46 -3.31
N ALA A 178 2.36 -10.98 -2.65
CA ALA A 178 3.67 -10.36 -2.56
C ALA A 178 4.70 -11.21 -3.32
N TRP A 179 5.63 -10.53 -3.99
CA TRP A 179 6.88 -11.12 -4.44
C TRP A 179 8.01 -10.48 -3.65
N PHE A 180 8.78 -11.29 -2.93
CA PHE A 180 9.84 -10.82 -2.04
C PHE A 180 11.20 -11.43 -2.39
N VAL A 181 12.27 -10.72 -2.04
CA VAL A 181 13.66 -11.09 -2.34
C VAL A 181 14.43 -11.34 -1.03
N PRO A 182 14.80 -12.59 -0.72
CA PRO A 182 15.54 -12.93 0.50
C PRO A 182 16.95 -12.31 0.58
N GLU A 183 17.59 -12.14 -0.57
CA GLU A 183 18.93 -11.54 -0.72
C GLU A 183 19.00 -10.11 -0.13
N ILE A 184 17.85 -9.41 -0.08
CA ILE A 184 17.71 -8.13 0.60
C ILE A 184 16.97 -8.41 1.91
N SER A 185 17.71 -8.75 2.96
CA SER A 185 17.17 -9.24 4.24
C SER A 185 16.54 -8.14 5.12
N PHE A 186 15.71 -7.30 4.52
CA PHE A 186 14.87 -6.31 5.17
C PHE A 186 13.40 -6.72 5.01
N ASN A 187 12.72 -7.05 6.10
CA ASN A 187 11.35 -7.57 6.10
C ASN A 187 10.26 -6.49 5.92
N HIS A 188 10.49 -5.53 5.03
CA HIS A 188 9.60 -4.38 4.79
C HIS A 188 8.91 -4.46 3.43
N GLY A 189 7.86 -3.65 3.27
CA GLY A 189 7.16 -3.53 1.99
C GLY A 189 6.09 -2.45 1.98
N PRO A 190 5.44 -2.24 0.82
CA PRO A 190 4.48 -1.16 0.63
C PRO A 190 3.29 -1.25 1.57
N LYS A 191 2.75 -0.09 1.99
CA LYS A 191 1.48 0.02 2.75
C LYS A 191 1.41 -0.84 4.01
N GLY A 192 2.55 -1.12 4.63
CA GLY A 192 2.63 -1.93 5.84
C GLY A 192 2.53 -3.43 5.59
N TYR A 193 2.53 -3.88 4.33
CA TYR A 193 2.74 -5.28 4.00
C TYR A 193 4.22 -5.59 4.13
N GLY A 194 4.64 -6.04 5.30
CA GLY A 194 5.98 -6.52 5.60
C GLY A 194 5.92 -7.86 6.35
N GLY A 195 7.03 -8.26 6.97
CA GLY A 195 7.13 -9.49 7.76
C GLY A 195 7.48 -10.75 6.96
N LEU A 196 7.80 -10.61 5.67
CA LEU A 196 8.39 -11.70 4.87
C LEU A 196 9.91 -11.76 5.07
N PRO A 197 10.56 -12.90 4.86
CA PRO A 197 12.01 -13.04 4.98
C PRO A 197 12.72 -12.43 3.76
N GLY A 198 12.57 -11.11 3.59
CA GLY A 198 13.12 -10.34 2.49
C GLY A 198 12.26 -9.12 2.13
N LEU A 199 12.82 -8.23 1.30
CA LEU A 199 12.13 -7.02 0.84
C LEU A 199 11.06 -7.38 -0.19
N ILE A 200 9.85 -6.84 -0.02
CA ILE A 200 8.77 -7.00 -1.01
C ILE A 200 9.06 -6.12 -2.22
N VAL A 201 9.43 -6.71 -3.36
CA VAL A 201 9.71 -5.98 -4.60
C VAL A 201 8.47 -5.75 -5.46
N ARG A 202 7.43 -6.55 -5.28
CA ARG A 202 6.10 -6.34 -5.88
C ARG A 202 4.99 -6.72 -4.93
N LEU A 203 3.94 -5.91 -4.87
CA LEU A 203 2.77 -6.13 -4.05
C LEU A 203 1.49 -5.86 -4.83
N ASP A 204 0.67 -6.90 -5.01
CA ASP A 204 -0.57 -6.88 -5.75
C ASP A 204 -1.75 -6.90 -4.76
N ILE A 205 -2.61 -5.88 -4.80
CA ILE A 205 -3.78 -5.73 -3.91
C ILE A 205 -5.02 -5.40 -4.74
N GLY A 206 -5.83 -6.41 -5.04
CA GLY A 206 -6.94 -6.28 -5.99
C GLY A 206 -6.39 -5.90 -7.37
N TYR A 207 -6.90 -4.82 -7.96
CA TYR A 207 -6.48 -4.36 -9.29
C TYR A 207 -5.22 -3.47 -9.30
N LEU A 208 -4.49 -3.34 -8.18
CA LEU A 208 -3.34 -2.45 -8.07
C LEU A 208 -2.06 -3.24 -7.82
N SER A 209 -0.96 -2.84 -8.46
CA SER A 209 0.39 -3.37 -8.24
C SER A 209 1.34 -2.26 -7.82
N TYR A 210 2.05 -2.46 -6.73
CA TYR A 210 3.18 -1.64 -6.32
C TYR A 210 4.47 -2.37 -6.69
N THR A 211 5.21 -1.87 -7.66
CA THR A 211 6.45 -2.50 -8.15
C THR A 211 7.63 -1.61 -7.88
N ILE A 212 8.68 -2.16 -7.27
CA ILE A 212 9.92 -1.44 -7.00
C ILE A 212 10.59 -1.02 -8.33
N LYS A 213 11.13 0.19 -8.36
CA LYS A 213 11.87 0.75 -9.51
C LYS A 213 13.31 1.06 -9.19
N LYS A 214 13.58 1.47 -7.96
CA LYS A 214 14.93 1.85 -7.52
C LYS A 214 15.07 1.63 -6.02
N ILE A 215 16.27 1.24 -5.60
CA ILE A 215 16.72 1.27 -4.20
C ILE A 215 17.93 2.18 -4.16
N LYS A 216 18.01 3.06 -3.17
CA LYS A 216 19.19 3.88 -2.90
C LYS A 216 19.53 3.86 -1.42
N LYS A 217 20.82 3.87 -1.11
CA LYS A 217 21.32 4.12 0.25
C LYS A 217 21.04 5.57 0.62
N LEU A 218 20.83 5.83 1.90
CA LEU A 218 20.64 7.14 2.49
C LEU A 218 21.69 7.32 3.58
N ASP A 219 22.31 8.50 3.64
CA ASP A 219 23.26 8.84 4.71
C ASP A 219 22.53 9.01 6.05
N PHE A 220 21.29 9.49 6.00
CA PHE A 220 20.45 9.72 7.17
C PHE A 220 18.99 9.35 6.92
N LEU A 221 18.34 8.81 7.96
CA LEU A 221 16.92 8.46 7.94
C LEU A 221 16.21 8.95 9.21
N GLU A 222 15.50 10.07 9.08
CA GLU A 222 14.60 10.51 10.13
C GLU A 222 13.27 9.73 10.08
N LEU A 223 13.20 8.66 10.87
CA LEU A 223 11.99 7.88 11.05
C LEU A 223 11.60 7.86 12.53
N LYS A 224 10.70 8.79 12.87
CA LYS A 224 10.08 8.95 14.20
C LYS A 224 8.65 8.37 14.21
N LYS A 225 8.25 7.78 15.33
CA LYS A 225 6.89 7.29 15.56
C LYS A 225 5.91 8.48 15.49
N PRO A 226 4.78 8.37 14.78
CA PRO A 226 3.79 9.44 14.76
C PRO A 226 3.13 9.61 16.13
N THR A 227 3.01 10.85 16.60
CA THR A 227 2.35 11.21 17.87
C THR A 227 1.07 12.02 17.69
N LYS A 228 0.95 12.77 16.58
CA LYS A 228 -0.24 13.58 16.27
C LYS A 228 -1.36 12.74 15.64
N GLY A 229 -2.52 12.72 16.30
CA GLY A 229 -3.77 12.07 15.87
C GLY A 229 -4.32 11.11 16.93
N LYS A 230 -5.62 10.78 16.86
CA LYS A 230 -6.26 9.83 17.77
C LYS A 230 -5.73 8.42 17.52
N ILE A 231 -5.10 7.81 18.52
CA ILE A 231 -4.65 6.42 18.48
C ILE A 231 -5.87 5.51 18.62
N ILE A 232 -6.01 4.53 17.72
CA ILE A 232 -7.16 3.63 17.68
C ILE A 232 -6.78 2.27 17.10
N SER A 233 -7.47 1.20 17.48
CA SER A 233 -7.29 -0.12 16.86
C SER A 233 -7.92 -0.17 15.45
N LEU A 234 -7.49 -1.09 14.60
CA LEU A 234 -8.13 -1.31 13.29
C LEU A 234 -9.63 -1.65 13.44
N LYS A 235 -9.97 -2.52 14.39
CA LYS A 235 -11.35 -2.95 14.66
C LYS A 235 -12.24 -1.77 15.04
N ASP A 236 -11.78 -0.94 15.97
CA ASP A 236 -12.56 0.21 16.43
C ASP A 236 -12.65 1.30 15.35
N PHE A 237 -11.59 1.48 14.56
CA PHE A 237 -11.61 2.39 13.41
C PHE A 237 -12.64 1.95 12.36
N GLU A 238 -12.74 0.64 12.09
CA GLU A 238 -13.73 0.09 11.16
C GLU A 238 -15.16 0.22 11.72
N ALA A 239 -15.36 -0.03 13.01
CA ALA A 239 -16.64 0.18 13.68
C ALA A 239 -17.09 1.65 13.67
N LEU A 240 -16.17 2.59 13.90
CA LEU A 240 -16.42 4.03 13.76
C LEU A 240 -16.89 4.37 12.35
N GLY A 241 -16.22 3.80 11.33
CA GLY A 241 -16.60 4.01 9.93
C GLY A 241 -18.00 3.48 9.59
N LYS A 242 -18.38 2.33 10.15
CA LYS A 242 -19.73 1.78 10.01
C LYS A 242 -20.78 2.70 10.62
N LYS A 243 -20.58 3.14 11.87
CA LYS A 243 -21.48 4.09 12.55
C LYS A 243 -21.65 5.39 11.76
N MET A 244 -20.54 5.98 11.30
CA MET A 244 -20.56 7.21 10.49
C MET A 244 -21.31 7.06 9.16
N TYR A 245 -21.26 5.88 8.55
CA TYR A 245 -22.02 5.57 7.33
C TYR A 245 -23.51 5.43 7.61
N GLU A 246 -23.89 4.70 8.67
CA GLU A 246 -25.28 4.49 9.08
C GLU A 246 -25.97 5.81 9.48
N SER A 247 -25.30 6.66 10.27
CA SER A 247 -25.84 7.98 10.64
C SER A 247 -26.12 8.84 9.41
N ARG A 248 -25.21 8.88 8.44
CA ARG A 248 -25.44 9.64 7.19
C ARG A 248 -26.60 9.09 6.38
N ARG A 249 -26.77 7.77 6.33
CA ARG A 249 -27.88 7.14 5.60
C ARG A 249 -29.24 7.46 6.24
N ASN A 250 -29.31 7.57 7.57
CA ASN A 250 -30.55 7.82 8.30
C ASN A 250 -30.91 9.31 8.43
N SER A 251 -30.03 10.22 7.99
CA SER A 251 -30.26 11.67 7.98
C SER A 251 -30.78 12.22 6.64
N PHE A 252 -31.08 11.33 5.69
CA PHE A 252 -31.74 11.62 4.40
C PHE A 252 -32.97 10.74 4.26
#